data_AF-A0A357CB98-F1
#
_entry.id   AF-A0A357CB98-F1
#
_cell.length_a   1.000
_cell.length_b   1.000
_cell.length_c   1.000
_cell.angle_alpha   90.00
_cell.angle_beta   90.00
_cell.angle_gamma   90.00
#
_symmetry.space_group_name_H-M   'P 1'
#
loop_
_entity.id
_entity.type
_entity.pdbx_description
1 polymer ?
#
loop_
_entity_poly.entity_id
_entity_poly.type
_entity_poly.pdbx_seq_one_letter_code
_entity_poly.pdbx_strand_id
1 'polypeptide(L)' 'MQVIMNILAAVIGLSLVLFIHELGHFFGARAGGMRVRQLALGFGKRLFG' A
#
# COMPACT_ATOMS: atom_id res chain seq x y z
N MET A 1 20.77 13.84 12.48
CA MET A 1 20.98 13.00 11.28
C MET A 1 20.27 11.65 11.39
N GLN A 2 20.45 10.87 12.45
CA GLN A 2 19.84 9.53 12.57
C GLN A 2 18.30 9.53 12.58
N VAL A 3 17.66 10.46 13.29
CA VAL A 3 16.19 10.51 13.37
C VAL A 3 15.56 10.68 11.98
N ILE A 4 16.11 11.56 11.14
CA ILE A 4 15.61 11.79 9.78
C ILE A 4 15.75 10.52 8.94
N MET A 5 16.91 9.85 9.01
CA MET A 5 17.15 8.59 8.30
C MET A 5 16.17 7.49 8.75
N ASN A 6 15.91 7.37 10.05
CA ASN A 6 14.99 6.37 10.60
C ASN A 6 13.56 6.63 10.15
N ILE A 7 13.12 7.90 10.12
CA ILE A 7 11.79 8.27 9.62
C ILE A 7 11.67 7.92 8.13
N LEU A 8 12.68 8.26 7.32
CA LEU A 8 12.69 7.92 5.89
C LEU A 8 12.65 6.41 5.67
N ALA A 9 13.45 5.65 6.42
CA ALA A 9 13.45 4.18 6.37
C ALA A 9 12.08 3.61 6.73
N ALA A 10 11.43 4.14 7.78
CA ALA A 10 10.09 3.71 8.18
C ALA A 10 9.04 4.02 7.10
N VAL A 11 9.04 5.23 6.54
CA VAL A 11 8.08 5.63 5.48
C VAL A 11 8.25 4.77 4.23
N ILE A 12 9.49 4.57 3.78
CA ILE A 12 9.79 3.76 2.59
C ILE A 12 9.45 2.30 2.84
N GLY A 13 9.86 1.73 3.97
CA GLY A 13 9.58 0.35 4.33
C GLY A 13 8.10 0.07 4.43
N LEU A 14 7.35 0.94 5.10
CA LEU A 14 5.90 0.78 5.26
C LEU A 14 5.15 0.96 3.93
N SER A 15 5.57 1.91 3.08
CA SER A 15 5.01 2.08 1.74
C SER A 15 5.25 0.85 0.86
N LEU A 16 6.43 0.22 0.96
CA LEU A 16 6.76 -0.99 0.21
C LEU A 16 5.91 -2.19 0.65
N VAL A 17 5.69 -2.36 1.96
CA VAL A 17 4.83 -3.42 2.49
C VAL A 17 3.39 -3.24 2.03
N LEU A 18 2.86 -2.02 2.09
CA LEU A 18 1.52 -1.70 1.60
C LEU A 18 1.38 -1.99 0.10
N PHE A 19 2.38 -1.58 -0.70
CA PHE A 19 2.40 -1.89 -2.13
C PHE A 19 2.29 -3.38 -2.41
N ILE A 20 3.11 -4.20 -1.75
CA ILE A 20 3.11 -5.65 -1.94
C ILE A 20 1.77 -6.25 -1.47
N HIS A 21 1.19 -5.73 -0.39
CA HIS A 21 -0.13 -6.15 0.10
C HIS A 21 -1.23 -5.90 -0.93
N GLU A 22 -1.29 -4.71 -1.51
CA GLU A 22 -2.29 -4.34 -2.51
C GLU A 22 -2.07 -5.09 -3.83
N LEU A 23 -0.82 -5.39 -4.20
CA LEU A 23 -0.51 -6.28 -5.32
C LEU A 23 -1.06 -7.70 -5.08
N GLY A 24 -0.96 -8.23 -3.86
CA GLY A 24 -1.56 -9.51 -3.48
C GLY A 24 -3.07 -9.52 -3.72
N HIS A 25 -3.77 -8.45 -3.31
CA HIS A 25 -5.20 -8.27 -3.60
C HIS A 25 -5.49 -8.20 -5.09
N PHE A 26 -4.68 -7.48 -5.87
CA PHE A 26 -4.83 -7.39 -7.32
C PHE A 26 -4.72 -8.75 -8.00
N PHE A 27 -3.69 -9.53 -7.66
CA PHE A 27 -3.52 -10.87 -8.20
C PHE A 27 -4.63 -11.81 -7.75
N GLY A 28 -5.03 -11.77 -6.48
CA GLY A 28 -6.15 -12.55 -5.95
C GLY A 28 -7.47 -12.25 -6.67
N ALA A 29 -7.80 -10.97 -6.84
CA ALA A 29 -9.00 -10.54 -7.57
C ALA A 29 -8.96 -10.96 -9.05
N ARG A 30 -7.80 -10.85 -9.71
CA ARG A 30 -7.63 -11.30 -11.10
C ARG A 30 -7.77 -12.80 -11.24
N ALA A 31 -7.19 -13.58 -10.33
CA ALA A 31 -7.33 -15.03 -10.31
C ALA A 31 -8.81 -15.45 -10.11
N GLY A 32 -9.57 -14.68 -9.32
CA GLY A 32 -11.01 -14.85 -9.14
C GLY A 32 -11.89 -14.32 -10.29
N GLY A 33 -11.31 -13.85 -11.39
CA GLY A 33 -12.06 -13.34 -12.55
C GLY A 33 -12.62 -11.92 -12.40
N MET A 34 -12.24 -11.18 -11.36
CA MET A 34 -12.67 -9.80 -11.14
C MET A 34 -11.79 -8.81 -11.90
N ARG A 35 -12.41 -7.81 -12.54
CA ARG A 35 -11.68 -6.66 -13.12
C ARG A 35 -11.37 -5.63 -12.04
N VAL A 36 -10.09 -5.52 -11.67
CA VAL A 36 -9.60 -4.42 -10.82
C VAL A 36 -9.35 -3.19 -11.68
N ARG A 37 -10.05 -2.08 -11.39
CA ARG A 37 -9.92 -0.80 -12.13
C ARG A 37 -8.78 0.09 -11.65
N GLN A 38 -8.43 0.02 -10.36
CA GLN A 38 -7.38 0.85 -9.78
C GLN A 38 -6.73 0.14 -8.60
N LEU A 39 -5.40 0.25 -8.52
CA LEU A 39 -4.58 -0.16 -7.39
C LEU A 39 -4.30 1.14 -6.61
N ALA A 40 -4.86 1.25 -5.40
CA ALA A 40 -4.67 2.40 -4.54
C ALA A 40 -3.56 2.09 -3.54
N LEU A 41 -2.58 2.98 -3.46
CA LEU A 41 -1.45 2.90 -2.54
C LEU A 41 -1.69 3.87 -1.37
N GLY A 42 -1.82 3.34 -0.17
CA GLY A 42 -2.01 4.12 1.06
C GLY A 42 -3.37 3.92 1.72
N PHE A 43 -3.83 4.92 2.47
CA PHE A 43 -5.06 4.80 3.25
C PHE A 43 -6.29 5.15 2.40
N GLY A 44 -7.37 4.39 2.58
CA GLY A 44 -8.67 4.64 1.94
C GLY A 44 -9.34 5.93 2.41
N LYS A 45 -10.67 6.02 2.26
CA LYS A 45 -11.43 7.21 2.67
C LYS A 45 -11.08 7.62 4.11
N ARG A 46 -10.98 8.93 4.35
CA ARG A 46 -10.69 9.50 5.67
C ARG A 46 -11.63 8.88 6.72
N LEU A 47 -11.05 8.35 7.80
CA LEU A 47 -11.81 7.72 8.90
C LEU A 47 -12.53 8.75 9.77
N PHE A 48 -12.05 10.00 9.81
CA PHE A 48 -12.71 11.10 10.51
C PHE A 48 -12.68 12.37 9.65
N GLY A 49 -13.85 13.00 9.58
CA GLY A 49 -14.22 14.17 8.80
C GLY A 49 -15.72 14.39 8.97
#